data_AF-A0A8J8ET62-F1
#
_entry.id   AF-A0A8J8ET62-F1
#
_cell.length_a   1.000
_cell.length_b   1.000
_cell.length_c   1.000
_cell.angle_alpha   90.00
_cell.angle_beta   90.00
_cell.angle_gamma   90.00
#
_symmetry.space_group_name_H-M   'P 1'
#
loop_
_entity.id
_entity.type
_entity.pdbx_description
1 polymer ?
#
loop_
_entity_poly.entity_id
_entity_poly.type
_entity_poly.pdbx_seq_one_letter_code
_entity_poly.pdbx_strand_id
1 'polypeptide(L)'
;MTKKELFLAIGIIAVVMIGMLYLTAPRELTVKEYLSGPVEFGNLTTVLLYYKGENLAHVSTRAEMNGHILISIPHSGDTAITSIKVTIKSPGDGTVYFLFPRGGPWKSIRMEKQFEDYLTINVVELSDLGILGKGTITLEYLIAPICDFTNPVEVSVEIHLRNGLQRYSGKVHFVYNFCSQAN
;
A
#
# COMPACT_ATOMS: atom_id res chain seq x y z
N MET A 1 1.87 -45.45 -27.13
CA MET A 1 1.84 -44.85 -25.79
C MET A 1 1.12 -45.82 -24.85
N THR A 2 1.82 -46.35 -23.84
CA THR A 2 1.24 -47.30 -22.88
C THR A 2 0.50 -46.58 -21.75
N LYS A 3 -0.38 -47.28 -21.01
CA LYS A 3 -1.05 -46.69 -19.82
C LYS A 3 -0.04 -46.13 -18.80
N LYS A 4 1.12 -46.80 -18.62
CA LYS A 4 2.18 -46.33 -17.71
C LYS A 4 2.83 -45.03 -18.17
N GLU A 5 3.14 -44.89 -19.47
CA GLU A 5 3.64 -43.64 -20.06
C GLU A 5 2.63 -42.49 -19.90
N LEU A 6 1.33 -42.77 -20.05
CA LEU A 6 0.27 -41.79 -19.86
C LEU A 6 0.19 -41.29 -18.42
N PHE A 7 0.20 -42.19 -17.43
CA PHE A 7 0.22 -41.79 -16.02
C PHE A 7 1.51 -41.02 -15.65
N LEU A 8 2.66 -41.40 -16.19
CA LEU A 8 3.92 -40.68 -15.98
C LEU A 8 3.86 -39.25 -16.57
N ALA A 9 3.38 -39.11 -17.81
CA ALA A 9 3.24 -37.82 -18.47
C ALA A 9 2.25 -36.90 -17.73
N ILE A 10 1.10 -37.41 -17.30
CA ILE A 10 0.12 -36.67 -16.50
C ILE A 10 0.74 -36.23 -15.16
N GLY A 11 1.50 -37.10 -14.50
CA GLY A 11 2.21 -36.78 -13.25
C GLY A 11 3.22 -35.65 -13.42
N ILE A 12 4.03 -35.69 -14.49
CA ILE A 12 4.99 -34.62 -14.81
C ILE A 12 4.27 -33.29 -15.08
N ILE A 13 3.21 -33.31 -15.90
CA ILE A 13 2.41 -32.11 -16.20
C ILE A 13 1.81 -31.52 -14.91
N ALA A 14 1.28 -32.36 -14.01
CA ALA A 14 0.73 -31.91 -12.74
C ALA A 14 1.79 -31.25 -11.84
N VAL A 15 2.99 -31.84 -11.73
CA VAL A 15 4.10 -31.25 -10.96
C VAL A 15 4.58 -29.92 -11.54
N VAL A 16 4.69 -29.82 -12.88
CA VAL A 16 5.06 -28.56 -13.56
C VAL A 16 3.98 -27.48 -13.37
N MET A 17 2.70 -27.85 -13.47
CA MET A 17 1.57 -26.95 -13.22
C MET A 17 1.56 -26.44 -11.77
N ILE A 18 1.76 -27.32 -10.78
CA ILE A 18 1.82 -26.94 -9.36
C ILE A 18 3.04 -26.04 -9.09
N GLY A 19 4.20 -26.35 -9.67
CA GLY A 19 5.40 -25.51 -9.56
C GLY A 19 5.21 -24.11 -10.16
N MET A 20 4.59 -24.01 -11.35
CA MET A 20 4.25 -22.75 -11.99
C MET A 20 3.21 -21.95 -11.18
N LEU A 21 2.19 -22.59 -10.61
CA LEU A 21 1.23 -21.96 -9.71
C LEU A 21 1.92 -21.39 -8.46
N TYR A 22 2.83 -22.15 -7.83
CA TYR A 22 3.59 -21.70 -6.67
C TYR A 22 4.54 -20.51 -6.96
N LEU A 23 5.03 -20.40 -8.19
CA LEU A 23 5.84 -19.26 -8.65
C LEU A 23 5.02 -18.02 -9.02
N THR A 24 3.77 -18.20 -9.46
CA THR A 24 2.88 -17.11 -9.89
C THR A 24 2.00 -16.53 -8.78
N ALA A 25 1.78 -17.28 -7.70
CA ALA A 25 1.06 -16.79 -6.52
C ALA A 25 1.81 -15.62 -5.84
N PRO A 26 1.13 -14.51 -5.50
CA PRO A 26 1.76 -13.41 -4.77
C PRO A 26 2.14 -13.86 -3.36
N ARG A 27 3.38 -13.59 -2.98
CA ARG A 27 3.92 -13.83 -1.64
C ARG A 27 3.61 -12.63 -0.75
N GLU A 28 3.09 -12.88 0.43
CA GLU A 28 2.81 -11.81 1.40
C GLU A 28 4.12 -11.17 1.91
N LEU A 29 4.15 -9.84 1.97
CA LEU A 29 5.20 -9.06 2.61
C LEU A 29 4.97 -9.06 4.12
N THR A 30 5.82 -9.77 4.85
CA THR A 30 5.66 -10.02 6.29
C THR A 30 5.99 -8.79 7.16
N VAL A 31 5.08 -8.45 8.06
CA VAL A 31 5.25 -7.42 9.10
C VAL A 31 6.08 -7.99 10.27
N LYS A 32 7.13 -7.28 10.73
CA LYS A 32 8.04 -7.78 11.78
C LYS A 32 8.51 -6.69 12.76
N GLU A 33 7.86 -6.61 13.91
CA GLU A 33 7.90 -5.52 14.91
C GLU A 33 6.86 -4.43 14.64
N TYR A 34 5.66 -4.64 15.19
CA TYR A 34 4.83 -3.51 15.59
C TYR A 34 5.62 -2.67 16.61
N LEU A 35 6.05 -1.48 16.22
CA LEU A 35 6.29 -0.38 17.16
C LEU A 35 4.93 0.18 17.62
N SER A 36 4.06 -0.71 18.15
CA SER A 36 2.76 -0.37 18.71
C SER A 36 2.93 0.14 20.14
N GLY A 37 3.50 1.32 20.27
CA GLY A 37 3.07 2.25 21.31
C GLY A 37 2.01 3.18 20.70
N PRO A 38 0.98 3.60 21.44
CA PRO A 38 0.27 4.82 21.07
C PRO A 38 1.28 5.97 21.11
N VAL A 39 1.59 6.57 19.95
CA VAL A 39 2.49 7.72 19.87
C VAL A 39 1.65 8.98 19.87
N GLU A 40 1.73 9.70 20.98
CA GLU A 40 1.05 10.96 21.21
C GLU A 40 1.74 12.15 20.52
N PHE A 41 0.91 13.14 20.16
CA PHE A 41 1.24 14.57 20.02
C PHE A 41 2.04 15.06 18.80
N GLY A 42 1.50 16.13 18.21
CA GLY A 42 2.30 17.22 17.63
C GLY A 42 3.08 16.90 16.35
N ASN A 43 4.24 17.55 16.23
CA ASN A 43 5.03 17.57 15.01
C ASN A 43 5.67 16.20 14.69
N LEU A 44 5.25 15.64 13.55
CA LEU A 44 5.90 14.59 12.76
C LEU A 44 5.77 13.14 13.27
N THR A 45 4.83 12.39 12.71
CA THR A 45 4.78 10.91 12.81
C THR A 45 5.53 10.25 11.65
N THR A 46 6.08 9.05 11.83
CA THR A 46 6.50 8.14 10.73
C THR A 46 6.43 6.69 11.21
N VAL A 47 5.68 5.84 10.50
CA VAL A 47 5.59 4.39 10.80
C VAL A 47 6.20 3.60 9.64
N LEU A 48 7.17 2.71 9.91
CA LEU A 48 8.02 2.02 8.91
C LEU A 48 7.68 0.54 8.78
N LEU A 49 7.34 0.07 7.57
CA LEU A 49 6.85 -1.30 7.30
C LEU A 49 7.17 -1.75 5.85
N TYR A 50 7.84 -2.86 5.51
CA TYR A 50 8.72 -3.74 6.30
C TYR A 50 9.90 -4.30 5.46
N TYR A 51 10.27 -5.59 5.52
CA TYR A 51 11.44 -6.17 4.81
C TYR A 51 11.34 -7.69 4.57
N LYS A 52 11.95 -8.16 3.46
CA LYS A 52 12.52 -9.51 3.36
C LYS A 52 13.79 -9.51 2.51
N GLY A 53 14.90 -10.00 3.07
CA GLY A 53 16.12 -10.33 2.34
C GLY A 53 17.01 -9.16 1.93
N GLU A 54 16.53 -8.25 1.06
CA GLU A 54 17.36 -7.19 0.45
C GLU A 54 16.58 -5.88 0.15
N ASN A 55 15.65 -5.47 1.03
CA ASN A 55 14.93 -4.16 0.94
C ASN A 55 14.24 -3.91 -0.42
N LEU A 56 13.28 -4.77 -0.80
CA LEU A 56 12.52 -4.64 -2.06
C LEU A 56 11.73 -3.32 -2.13
N ALA A 57 10.91 -3.06 -1.12
CA ALA A 57 10.22 -1.79 -0.91
C ALA A 57 9.80 -1.64 0.57
N HIS A 58 9.60 -0.41 1.01
CA HIS A 58 9.04 -0.06 2.31
C HIS A 58 7.89 0.93 2.10
N VAL A 59 6.95 1.01 3.03
CA VAL A 59 5.97 2.10 3.13
C VAL A 59 6.23 2.85 4.42
N SER A 60 6.20 4.18 4.33
CA SER A 60 6.22 5.07 5.48
C SER A 60 5.22 6.20 5.29
N THR A 61 4.62 6.65 6.39
CA THR A 61 3.55 7.65 6.37
C THR A 61 3.75 8.70 7.45
N ARG A 62 3.79 9.95 7.02
CA ARG A 62 3.80 11.14 7.88
C ARG A 62 2.42 11.80 7.81
N ALA A 63 1.90 12.20 8.95
CA ALA A 63 0.73 13.05 9.05
C ALA A 63 1.08 14.30 9.86
N GLU A 64 0.44 15.43 9.54
CA GLU A 64 0.58 16.70 10.23
C GLU A 64 -0.78 17.18 10.74
N MET A 65 -0.82 17.92 11.86
CA MET A 65 -2.08 18.40 12.47
C MET A 65 -2.96 19.26 11.54
N ASN A 66 -2.40 19.80 10.46
CA ASN A 66 -3.12 20.54 9.40
C ASN A 66 -3.92 19.63 8.44
N GLY A 67 -3.92 18.31 8.63
CA GLY A 67 -4.61 17.33 7.76
C GLY A 67 -3.77 16.86 6.57
N HIS A 68 -2.51 17.28 6.47
CA HIS A 68 -1.58 16.83 5.45
C HIS A 68 -1.09 15.41 5.76
N ILE A 69 -1.07 14.55 4.74
CA ILE A 69 -0.55 13.18 4.83
C ILE A 69 0.40 12.92 3.66
N LEU A 70 1.64 12.57 4.00
CA LEU A 70 2.70 12.24 3.07
C LEU A 70 3.05 10.75 3.17
N ILE A 71 2.84 10.00 2.10
CA ILE A 71 3.12 8.57 1.99
C ILE A 71 4.37 8.40 1.13
N SER A 72 5.43 7.84 1.70
CA SER A 72 6.71 7.62 1.01
C SER A 72 7.02 6.13 0.91
N ILE A 73 7.32 5.69 -0.32
CA ILE A 73 7.54 4.30 -0.69
C ILE A 73 8.92 4.17 -1.36
N PRO A 74 10.01 4.03 -0.59
CA PRO A 74 11.33 3.70 -1.13
C PRO A 74 11.36 2.25 -1.65
N HIS A 75 12.04 2.02 -2.77
CA HIS A 75 12.16 0.71 -3.43
C HIS A 75 13.53 0.49 -4.07
N SER A 76 13.94 -0.78 -4.19
CA SER A 76 15.18 -1.17 -4.90
C SER A 76 15.01 -1.16 -6.42
N GLY A 77 16.14 -1.24 -7.14
CA GLY A 77 16.20 -1.05 -8.60
C GLY A 77 15.53 -2.15 -9.43
N ASP A 78 15.58 -3.38 -8.93
CA ASP A 78 15.07 -4.58 -9.61
C ASP A 78 13.58 -4.84 -9.33
N THR A 79 12.93 -3.90 -8.64
CA THR A 79 11.54 -4.00 -8.20
C THR A 79 10.62 -3.20 -9.13
N ALA A 80 9.71 -3.88 -9.82
CA ALA A 80 8.62 -3.26 -10.56
C ALA A 80 7.40 -3.12 -9.66
N ILE A 81 6.96 -1.89 -9.36
CA ILE A 81 5.73 -1.65 -8.60
C ILE A 81 4.56 -1.70 -9.58
N THR A 82 3.68 -2.68 -9.41
CA THR A 82 2.57 -2.94 -10.35
C THR A 82 1.27 -2.25 -9.96
N SER A 83 1.02 -2.07 -8.66
CA SER A 83 -0.09 -1.27 -8.16
C SER A 83 0.25 -0.66 -6.79
N ILE A 84 -0.22 0.56 -6.55
CA ILE A 84 -0.32 1.17 -5.22
C ILE A 84 -1.77 1.60 -5.04
N LYS A 85 -2.41 1.13 -3.97
CA LYS A 85 -3.76 1.51 -3.58
C LYS A 85 -3.73 2.15 -2.21
N VAL A 86 -4.13 3.41 -2.14
CA VAL A 86 -4.31 4.16 -0.90
C VAL A 86 -5.80 4.27 -0.62
N THR A 87 -6.22 3.93 0.60
CA THR A 87 -7.58 4.13 1.10
C THR A 87 -7.53 5.00 2.33
N ILE A 88 -8.17 6.17 2.27
CA ILE A 88 -8.29 7.11 3.39
C ILE A 88 -9.76 7.15 3.79
N LYS A 89 -10.07 6.77 5.03
CA LYS A 89 -11.40 6.95 5.63
C LYS A 89 -11.35 8.13 6.59
N SER A 90 -12.18 9.12 6.37
CA SER A 90 -12.36 10.29 7.25
C SER A 90 -13.81 10.39 7.71
N PRO A 91 -14.09 10.75 8.96
CA PRO A 91 -15.46 10.98 9.42
C PRO A 91 -16.14 12.15 8.71
N GLY A 92 -17.47 12.17 8.72
CA GLY A 92 -18.28 13.27 8.18
C GLY A 92 -18.08 13.50 6.69
N ASP A 93 -18.17 14.76 6.28
CA ASP A 93 -18.01 15.24 4.90
C ASP A 93 -16.54 15.43 4.47
N GLY A 94 -15.60 14.96 5.31
CA GLY A 94 -14.15 15.03 5.12
C GLY A 94 -13.73 14.77 3.68
N THR A 95 -13.24 15.82 3.03
CA THR A 95 -12.79 15.79 1.64
C THR A 95 -11.29 15.60 1.61
N VAL A 96 -10.87 14.54 0.92
CA VAL A 96 -9.47 14.17 0.73
C VAL A 96 -9.04 14.66 -0.65
N TYR A 97 -8.14 15.64 -0.67
CA TYR A 97 -7.45 16.10 -1.87
C TYR A 97 -6.21 15.25 -2.07
N PHE A 98 -6.06 14.64 -3.25
CA PHE A 98 -4.81 14.03 -3.66
C PHE A 98 -3.94 15.10 -4.34
N LEU A 99 -2.86 15.50 -3.68
CA LEU A 99 -1.91 16.47 -4.20
C LEU A 99 -1.00 15.76 -5.20
N PHE A 100 -1.11 16.16 -6.47
CA PHE A 100 -0.68 15.33 -7.59
C PHE A 100 0.83 15.02 -7.53
N PRO A 101 1.23 13.75 -7.46
CA PRO A 101 2.60 13.36 -7.13
C PRO A 101 3.58 13.75 -8.23
N ARG A 102 4.72 14.30 -7.83
CA ARG A 102 5.80 14.69 -8.76
C ARG A 102 6.64 13.47 -9.13
N GLY A 103 7.01 13.35 -10.40
CA GLY A 103 8.11 12.47 -10.84
C GLY A 103 7.79 10.99 -11.07
N GLY A 104 6.72 10.66 -11.79
CA GLY A 104 6.47 9.28 -12.24
C GLY A 104 5.58 9.19 -13.50
N PRO A 105 5.64 8.09 -14.26
CA PRO A 105 4.70 7.83 -15.35
C PRO A 105 3.35 7.36 -14.78
N TRP A 106 2.46 8.30 -14.46
CA TRP A 106 1.13 8.04 -13.90
C TRP A 106 0.11 7.57 -14.97
N LYS A 107 0.41 6.46 -15.66
CA LYS A 107 -0.37 6.00 -16.81
C LYS A 107 -1.85 5.71 -16.49
N SER A 108 -2.12 5.18 -15.31
CA SER A 108 -3.45 4.80 -14.85
C SER A 108 -3.63 5.24 -13.41
N ILE A 109 -4.47 6.25 -13.19
CA ILE A 109 -4.95 6.68 -11.88
C ILE A 109 -6.46 6.48 -11.83
N ARG A 110 -6.95 5.73 -10.84
CA ARG A 110 -8.37 5.64 -10.49
C ARG A 110 -8.57 6.33 -9.15
N MET A 111 -9.57 7.20 -9.07
CA MET A 111 -9.97 7.86 -7.83
C MET A 111 -11.44 7.58 -7.59
N GLU A 112 -11.79 7.16 -6.38
CA GLU A 112 -13.17 6.91 -5.97
C GLU A 112 -13.45 7.59 -4.64
N LYS A 113 -14.64 8.18 -4.53
CA LYS A 113 -15.22 8.66 -3.27
C LYS A 113 -16.48 7.86 -3.00
N GLN A 114 -16.53 7.21 -1.84
CA GLN A 114 -17.66 6.41 -1.36
C GLN A 114 -18.09 6.97 0.01
N PHE A 115 -19.34 6.74 0.38
CA PHE A 115 -19.90 7.16 1.66
C PHE A 115 -20.54 5.94 2.33
N GLU A 116 -20.14 5.66 3.58
CA GLU A 116 -20.62 4.54 4.38
C GLU A 116 -20.92 5.05 5.78
N ASP A 117 -22.19 4.99 6.20
CA ASP A 117 -22.73 5.60 7.42
C ASP A 117 -22.30 7.06 7.64
N TYR A 118 -21.28 7.27 8.47
CA TYR A 118 -20.70 8.55 8.88
C TYR A 118 -19.23 8.71 8.41
N LEU A 119 -18.77 7.86 7.50
CA LEU A 119 -17.43 7.86 6.93
C LEU A 119 -17.46 8.22 5.45
N THR A 120 -16.62 9.18 5.07
CA THR A 120 -16.21 9.36 3.69
C THR A 120 -14.97 8.49 3.43
N ILE A 121 -15.07 7.59 2.45
CA ILE A 121 -13.99 6.68 2.03
C ILE A 121 -13.45 7.16 0.68
N ASN A 122 -12.18 7.57 0.65
CA ASN A 122 -11.49 7.99 -0.56
C ASN A 122 -10.46 6.93 -0.95
N VAL A 123 -10.52 6.45 -2.19
CA VAL A 123 -9.59 5.44 -2.71
C VAL A 123 -8.84 6.04 -3.90
N VAL A 124 -7.51 6.00 -3.86
CA VAL A 124 -6.65 6.30 -5.00
C VAL A 124 -5.86 5.06 -5.35
N GLU A 125 -6.04 4.56 -6.57
CA GLU A 125 -5.29 3.43 -7.12
C GLU A 125 -4.43 3.88 -8.30
N LEU A 126 -3.14 3.56 -8.22
CA LEU A 126 -2.11 3.83 -9.22
C LEU A 126 -1.65 2.50 -9.80
N SER A 127 -1.92 2.25 -11.08
CA SER A 127 -1.64 0.97 -11.74
C SER A 127 -0.62 1.14 -12.89
N ASP A 128 0.12 0.06 -13.19
CA ASP A 128 1.14 0.02 -14.26
C ASP A 128 2.23 1.11 -14.14
N LEU A 129 2.78 1.27 -12.93
CA LEU A 129 3.91 2.18 -12.69
C LEU A 129 5.23 1.66 -13.28
N GLY A 130 5.29 0.36 -13.62
CA GLY A 130 6.40 -0.26 -14.35
C GLY A 130 7.68 -0.43 -13.53
N ILE A 131 8.82 -0.39 -14.21
CA ILE A 131 10.15 -0.40 -13.59
C ILE A 131 10.58 1.05 -13.39
N LEU A 132 10.64 1.49 -12.13
CA LEU A 132 10.96 2.87 -11.75
C LEU A 132 12.44 3.08 -11.39
N GLY A 133 13.27 2.03 -11.53
CA GLY A 133 14.65 2.04 -11.04
C GLY A 133 14.70 2.04 -9.51
N LYS A 134 15.80 2.50 -8.92
CA LYS A 134 15.92 2.70 -7.46
C LYS A 134 15.43 4.11 -7.13
N GLY A 135 14.48 4.24 -6.22
CA GLY A 135 13.89 5.54 -5.93
C GLY A 135 12.99 5.55 -4.69
N THR A 136 12.24 6.65 -4.54
CA THR A 136 11.16 6.80 -3.56
C THR A 136 9.98 7.42 -4.26
N ILE A 137 8.84 6.74 -4.25
CA ILE A 137 7.56 7.31 -4.65
C ILE A 137 7.03 8.10 -3.47
N THR A 138 6.57 9.32 -3.70
CA THR A 138 5.91 10.13 -2.68
C THR A 138 4.52 10.49 -3.16
N LEU A 139 3.51 10.11 -2.37
CA LEU A 139 2.09 10.43 -2.58
C LEU A 139 1.66 11.38 -1.48
N GLU A 140 0.97 12.45 -1.85
CA GLU A 140 0.68 13.56 -0.96
C GLU A 140 -0.84 13.79 -0.92
N TYR A 141 -1.39 13.97 0.27
CA TYR A 141 -2.82 14.14 0.50
C TYR A 141 -3.06 15.28 1.48
N LEU A 142 -4.20 15.94 1.35
CA LEU A 142 -4.71 16.92 2.31
C LEU A 142 -6.15 16.57 2.65
N ILE A 143 -6.49 16.55 3.93
CA ILE A 143 -7.84 16.27 4.42
C ILE A 143 -8.43 17.55 5.00
N ALA A 144 -9.67 17.90 4.64
CA ALA A 144 -10.39 19.03 5.23
C ALA A 144 -11.92 18.80 5.25
N PRO A 145 -12.66 19.35 6.23
CA PRO A 145 -12.16 20.08 7.40
C PRO A 145 -11.54 19.13 8.45
N ILE A 146 -10.50 19.58 9.16
CA ILE A 146 -9.79 18.76 10.16
C ILE A 146 -10.38 18.79 11.56
N CYS A 147 -11.11 19.86 11.91
CA CYS A 147 -11.54 20.15 13.28
C CYS A 147 -12.91 19.61 13.66
N ASP A 148 -13.65 19.03 12.71
CA ASP A 148 -14.99 18.49 12.91
C ASP A 148 -15.01 16.95 13.05
N PHE A 149 -13.85 16.29 13.00
CA PHE A 149 -13.73 14.84 13.09
C PHE A 149 -13.89 14.34 14.53
N THR A 150 -15.03 13.71 14.80
CA THR A 150 -15.36 13.04 16.06
C THR A 150 -14.66 11.69 16.26
N ASN A 151 -14.01 11.16 15.22
CA ASN A 151 -13.30 9.88 15.22
C ASN A 151 -11.95 10.02 14.50
N PRO A 152 -11.00 9.10 14.68
CA PRO A 152 -9.74 9.10 13.94
C PRO A 152 -9.93 8.92 12.43
N VAL A 153 -8.95 9.40 11.66
CA VAL A 153 -8.81 9.10 10.23
C VAL A 153 -8.01 7.80 10.07
N GLU A 154 -8.52 6.86 9.28
CA GLU A 154 -7.80 5.64 8.90
C GLU A 154 -7.12 5.83 7.54
N VAL A 155 -5.85 5.42 7.43
CA VAL A 155 -5.11 5.36 6.17
C VAL A 155 -4.59 3.94 5.97
N SER A 156 -5.01 3.30 4.88
CA SER A 156 -4.46 2.01 4.45
C SER A 156 -3.68 2.19 3.16
N VAL A 157 -2.50 1.58 3.07
CA VAL A 157 -1.70 1.54 1.84
C VAL A 157 -1.44 0.08 1.49
N GLU A 158 -1.85 -0.31 0.29
CA GLU A 158 -1.65 -1.63 -0.27
C GLU A 158 -0.72 -1.51 -1.48
N ILE A 159 0.35 -2.30 -1.49
CA ILE A 159 1.35 -2.33 -2.54
C ILE A 159 1.40 -3.71 -3.19
N HIS A 160 1.47 -3.74 -4.51
CA HIS A 160 1.73 -4.94 -5.31
C HIS A 160 2.99 -4.70 -6.13
N LEU A 161 3.97 -5.59 -6.00
CA LEU A 161 5.26 -5.47 -6.67
C LEU A 161 5.76 -6.80 -7.22
N ARG A 162 6.71 -6.72 -8.14
CA ARG A 162 7.38 -7.85 -8.77
C ARG A 162 8.90 -7.69 -8.71
N ASN A 163 9.58 -8.78 -8.39
CA ASN A 163 11.02 -8.91 -8.65
C ASN A 163 11.19 -10.15 -9.55
N GLY A 164 11.53 -9.91 -10.82
CA GLY A 164 11.54 -10.92 -11.88
C GLY A 164 10.19 -11.64 -12.04
N LEU A 165 10.20 -12.94 -11.78
CA LEU A 165 8.99 -13.79 -11.79
C LEU A 165 8.21 -13.76 -10.47
N GLN A 166 8.86 -13.44 -9.34
CA GLN A 166 8.20 -13.44 -8.04
C GLN A 166 7.29 -12.21 -7.92
N ARG A 167 6.07 -12.45 -7.44
CA ARG A 167 5.07 -11.43 -7.13
C ARG A 167 4.95 -11.29 -5.63
N TYR A 168 4.70 -10.07 -5.16
CA TYR A 168 4.52 -9.78 -3.74
C TYR A 168 3.38 -8.80 -3.53
N SER A 169 2.69 -8.94 -2.41
CA SER A 169 1.67 -7.99 -1.95
C SER A 169 1.88 -7.70 -0.47
N GLY A 170 1.64 -6.46 -0.06
CA GLY A 170 1.65 -6.05 1.34
C GLY A 170 0.65 -4.94 1.58
N LYS A 171 0.01 -4.97 2.75
CA LYS A 171 -0.92 -3.94 3.20
C LYS A 171 -0.51 -3.43 4.56
N VAL A 172 -0.53 -2.11 4.71
CA VAL A 172 -0.22 -1.41 5.95
C VAL A 172 -1.39 -0.50 6.32
N HIS A 173 -1.57 -0.26 7.61
CA HIS A 173 -2.69 0.50 8.14
C HIS A 173 -2.21 1.45 9.25
N PHE A 174 -2.71 2.68 9.21
CA PHE A 174 -2.35 3.78 10.09
C PHE A 174 -3.62 4.47 10.57
N VAL A 175 -3.62 4.94 11.81
CA VAL A 175 -4.75 5.64 12.42
C VAL A 175 -4.24 6.95 12.97
N TYR A 176 -4.84 8.07 12.54
CA TYR A 176 -4.42 9.41 12.91
C TYR A 176 -5.54 10.15 13.61
N ASN A 177 -5.27 10.65 14.81
CA ASN A 177 -6.13 11.62 15.45
C ASN A 177 -5.56 13.03 15.21
N PHE A 178 -6.10 13.74 14.21
CA PHE A 178 -5.70 15.10 13.87
C PHE A 178 -6.12 16.13 14.94
N CYS A 179 -7.16 15.81 15.72
CA CYS A 179 -7.64 16.63 16.82
C CYS A 179 -7.41 15.92 18.16
N SER A 180 -6.21 16.07 18.72
CA SER A 180 -6.04 15.83 20.15
C SER A 180 -6.96 16.79 20.91
N GLN A 181 -7.92 16.26 21.68
CA GLN A 181 -8.61 17.05 22.68
C GLN A 181 -7.55 17.51 23.70
N ALA A 182 -7.19 18.79 23.65
CA ALA A 182 -6.43 19.42 24.70
C ALA A 182 -7.36 19.60 25.91
N ASN A 183 -7.16 18.75 26.92
CA ASN A 183 -7.67 18.89 28.29
C ASN A 183 -6.46 18.88 29.23
#